data_AF-A0A2R4N1H8-F1
#
_entry.id   AF-A0A2R4N1H8-F1
#
_cell.length_a   1.000
_cell.length_b   1.000
_cell.length_c   1.000
_cell.angle_alpha   90.00
_cell.angle_beta   90.00
_cell.angle_gamma   90.00
#
_symmetry.space_group_name_H-M   'P 1'
#
loop_
_entity.id
_entity.type
_entity.pdbx_description
1 polymer ?
#
loop_
_entity_poly.entity_id
_entity_poly.type
_entity_poly.pdbx_seq_one_letter_code
_entity_poly.pdbx_strand_id
1 'polypeptide(L)'
;MWKINTTTCLSLINAVLLSYTAWVKYTVKGCSLCNQIFFLPIDGVIIALIGVVASVTLAVLNHFSMRFSSLKYLTLLTAMLCASFASFLQCAQFFWAGNLCYFCLTATIIFYVIFGNLLYKVVIKSIWKKINSSTTIPPVSQN
;
A
#
# COMPACT_ATOMS: atom_id res chain seq x y z
N MET A 1 -6.40 -8.90 -23.69
CA MET A 1 -5.18 -8.07 -23.59
C MET A 1 -5.01 -7.64 -22.14
N TRP A 2 -4.01 -8.18 -21.44
CA TRP A 2 -3.76 -7.92 -20.03
C TRP A 2 -3.04 -6.57 -19.86
N LYS A 3 -3.71 -5.54 -19.34
CA LYS A 3 -3.06 -4.29 -18.95
C LYS A 3 -2.60 -4.43 -17.50
N ILE A 4 -1.31 -4.66 -17.30
CA ILE A 4 -0.70 -4.60 -15.96
C ILE A 4 -0.81 -3.15 -15.48
N ASN A 5 -1.48 -2.95 -14.34
CA ASN A 5 -1.70 -1.65 -13.74
C ASN A 5 -0.44 -1.26 -12.94
N THR A 6 -0.02 0.00 -13.00
CA THR A 6 1.17 0.50 -12.28
C THR A 6 1.14 0.17 -10.80
N THR A 7 -0.03 0.24 -10.17
CA THR A 7 -0.26 -0.13 -8.77
C THR A 7 0.05 -1.61 -8.50
N THR A 8 -0.30 -2.52 -9.43
CA THR A 8 0.00 -3.95 -9.29
C THR A 8 1.50 -4.22 -9.38
N CYS A 9 2.21 -3.56 -10.31
CA CYS A 9 3.68 -3.64 -10.37
C CYS A 9 4.32 -3.16 -9.06
N LEU A 10 3.89 -2.00 -8.54
CA LEU A 10 4.42 -1.47 -7.28
C LEU A 10 4.17 -2.42 -6.11
N SER A 11 2.98 -3.02 -6.02
CA SER A 11 2.68 -4.02 -4.99
C SER A 11 3.60 -5.24 -5.09
N LEU A 12 3.87 -5.75 -6.29
CA LEU A 12 4.78 -6.88 -6.49
C LEU A 12 6.23 -6.52 -6.15
N ILE A 13 6.70 -5.34 -6.55
CA ILE A 13 8.03 -4.83 -6.17
C ILE A 13 8.14 -4.74 -4.65
N ASN A 14 7.09 -4.24 -3.97
CA ASN A 14 7.07 -4.15 -2.51
C ASN A 14 7.11 -5.54 -1.86
N ALA A 15 6.41 -6.52 -2.42
CA ALA A 15 6.45 -7.90 -1.93
C ALA A 15 7.87 -8.48 -2.02
N VAL A 16 8.57 -8.28 -3.15
CA VAL A 16 9.96 -8.73 -3.32
C VAL A 16 10.90 -8.05 -2.33
N LEU A 17 10.76 -6.74 -2.14
CA LEU A 17 11.56 -5.98 -1.17
C LEU A 17 11.35 -6.48 0.27
N LEU A 18 10.11 -6.78 0.64
CA LEU A 18 9.75 -7.30 1.96
C LEU A 18 10.23 -8.75 2.16
N SER A 19 10.17 -9.58 1.12
CA SER A 19 10.76 -10.93 1.13
C SER A 19 12.28 -10.88 1.31
N TYR A 20 12.96 -9.97 0.62
CA TYR A 20 14.39 -9.73 0.81
C TYR A 20 14.70 -9.25 2.23
N THR A 21 13.88 -8.35 2.77
CA THR A 21 14.01 -7.88 4.15
C THR A 21 13.83 -9.01 5.17
N ALA A 22 12.84 -9.87 4.97
CA ALA A 22 12.62 -11.06 5.80
C ALA A 22 13.82 -12.00 5.76
N TRP A 23 14.37 -12.24 4.57
CA TRP A 23 15.57 -13.05 4.38
C TRP A 23 16.79 -12.47 5.12
N VAL A 24 17.07 -11.17 4.95
CA VAL A 24 18.20 -10.50 5.62
C VAL A 24 18.07 -10.56 7.14
N LYS A 25 16.85 -10.40 7.67
CA LYS A 25 16.58 -10.54 9.11
C LYS A 25 16.81 -11.96 9.61
N TYR A 26 16.42 -12.96 8.81
CA TYR A 26 16.56 -14.38 9.15
C TYR A 26 18.01 -14.87 9.11
N THR A 27 18.76 -14.57 8.03
CA THR A 27 20.10 -15.16 7.82
C THR A 27 21.24 -14.34 8.40
N VAL A 28 21.22 -13.02 8.24
CA VAL A 28 22.39 -12.18 8.55
C VAL A 28 22.36 -11.69 10.00
N LYS A 29 21.22 -11.78 10.70
CA LYS A 29 20.94 -11.01 11.93
C LYS A 29 21.29 -9.52 11.78
N GLY A 30 21.40 -9.03 10.54
CA GLY A 30 22.09 -7.79 10.17
C GLY A 30 21.36 -6.51 10.59
N CYS A 31 20.23 -6.67 11.29
CA CYS A 31 19.50 -5.59 11.91
C CYS A 31 19.14 -6.02 13.34
N SER A 32 20.17 -6.17 14.20
CA SER A 32 19.99 -6.57 15.61
C SER A 32 19.00 -5.69 16.37
N LEU A 33 18.89 -4.42 15.97
CA LEU A 33 17.99 -3.41 16.54
C LEU A 33 16.55 -3.46 15.98
N CYS A 34 16.29 -4.25 14.93
CA CYS A 34 14.98 -4.35 14.27
C CYS A 34 14.28 -5.70 14.52
N ASN A 35 14.83 -6.51 15.43
CA ASN A 35 14.35 -7.85 15.75
C ASN A 35 13.23 -7.87 16.81
N GLN A 36 13.15 -6.85 17.68
CA GLN A 36 12.10 -6.77 18.69
C GLN A 36 11.56 -5.34 18.79
N ILE A 37 10.29 -5.18 18.43
CA ILE A 37 9.51 -4.03 18.85
C ILE A 37 8.98 -4.40 20.24
N PHE A 38 9.41 -3.72 21.29
CA PHE A 38 9.10 -4.09 22.68
C PHE A 38 7.58 -4.23 22.96
N PHE A 39 6.75 -3.52 22.20
CA PHE A 39 5.29 -3.53 22.33
C PHE A 39 4.58 -4.70 21.63
N LEU A 40 5.26 -5.43 20.74
CA LEU A 40 4.72 -6.57 20.01
C LEU A 40 5.67 -7.76 20.20
N PRO A 41 5.28 -8.84 20.89
CA PRO A 41 6.09 -10.07 21.01
C PRO A 41 6.08 -10.86 19.68
N ILE A 42 6.27 -10.17 18.56
CA ILE A 42 6.23 -10.69 17.21
C ILE A 42 7.60 -10.43 16.60
N ASP A 43 8.22 -11.49 16.10
CA ASP A 43 9.52 -11.43 15.44
C ASP A 43 9.48 -10.46 14.24
N GLY A 44 10.53 -9.65 14.09
CA GLY A 44 10.71 -8.76 12.96
C GLY A 44 10.65 -9.45 11.59
N VAL A 45 10.90 -10.76 11.52
CA VAL A 45 10.71 -11.61 10.32
C VAL A 45 9.22 -11.82 10.03
N ILE A 46 8.42 -12.13 11.05
CA ILE A 46 6.97 -12.35 10.91
C ILE A 46 6.29 -11.07 10.41
N ILE A 47 6.69 -9.91 10.94
CA ILE A 47 6.17 -8.62 10.48
C ILE A 47 6.46 -8.40 8.99
N ALA A 48 7.68 -8.73 8.53
CA ALA A 48 8.03 -8.62 7.12
C ALA A 48 7.18 -9.58 6.25
N LEU A 49 6.96 -10.81 6.70
CA LEU A 49 6.10 -11.78 6.01
C LEU A 49 4.63 -11.33 5.94
N ILE A 50 4.09 -10.74 7.01
CA ILE A 50 2.75 -10.13 6.99
C ILE A 50 2.69 -9.04 5.91
N GLY A 51 3.74 -8.21 5.80
CA GLY A 51 3.87 -7.21 4.75
C GLY A 51 3.90 -7.80 3.33
N VAL A 52 4.58 -8.95 3.14
CA VAL A 52 4.57 -9.69 1.86
C VAL A 52 3.16 -10.14 1.52
N VAL A 53 2.47 -10.80 2.46
CA VAL A 53 1.09 -11.28 2.28
C VAL A 53 0.16 -10.11 1.95
N ALA A 54 0.28 -8.99 2.66
CA ALA A 54 -0.51 -7.80 2.40
C ALA A 54 -0.25 -7.21 1.00
N SER A 55 1.02 -7.18 0.57
CA SER A 55 1.41 -6.67 -0.75
C SER A 55 0.89 -7.56 -1.89
N VAL A 56 0.98 -8.88 -1.74
CA VAL A 56 0.41 -9.84 -2.70
C VAL A 56 -1.11 -9.74 -2.72
N THR A 57 -1.74 -9.66 -1.55
CA THR A 57 -3.20 -9.48 -1.44
C THR A 57 -3.65 -8.22 -2.15
N LEU A 58 -2.95 -7.09 -1.98
CA LEU A 58 -3.20 -5.85 -2.72
C LEU A 58 -3.06 -6.02 -4.24
N ALA A 59 -2.05 -6.75 -4.71
CA ALA A 59 -1.85 -7.01 -6.12
C ALA A 59 -3.03 -7.81 -6.72
N VAL A 60 -3.48 -8.84 -6.00
CA VAL A 60 -4.63 -9.69 -6.37
C VAL A 60 -5.93 -8.89 -6.34
N LEU A 61 -6.21 -8.17 -5.25
CA LEU A 61 -7.41 -7.32 -5.14
C LEU A 61 -7.46 -6.27 -6.25
N ASN A 62 -6.34 -5.60 -6.54
CA ASN A 62 -6.28 -4.62 -7.60
C ASN A 62 -6.53 -5.25 -8.98
N HIS A 63 -6.09 -6.48 -9.21
CA HIS A 63 -6.39 -7.23 -10.42
C HIS A 63 -7.90 -7.51 -10.55
N PHE A 64 -8.52 -8.04 -9.50
CA PHE A 64 -9.97 -8.32 -9.49
C PHE A 64 -10.84 -7.04 -9.47
N SER A 65 -10.30 -5.90 -9.02
CA SER A 65 -11.00 -4.61 -9.03
C SER A 65 -11.40 -4.13 -10.43
N MET A 66 -10.75 -4.65 -11.47
CA MET A 66 -11.14 -4.40 -12.86
C MET A 66 -12.50 -5.03 -13.20
N ARG A 67 -12.86 -6.14 -12.55
CA ARG A 67 -14.10 -6.88 -12.81
C ARG A 67 -15.25 -6.43 -11.93
N PHE A 68 -15.00 -6.15 -10.65
CA PHE A 68 -16.04 -5.81 -9.68
C PHE A 68 -15.85 -4.41 -9.10
N SER A 69 -16.86 -3.54 -9.23
CA SER A 69 -16.78 -2.15 -8.78
C SER A 69 -16.64 -2.03 -7.25
N SER A 70 -17.28 -2.93 -6.48
CA SER A 70 -17.20 -2.94 -5.01
C SER A 70 -15.78 -3.20 -4.49
N LEU A 71 -14.97 -3.97 -5.22
CA LEU A 71 -13.59 -4.28 -4.82
C LEU A 71 -12.66 -3.07 -4.91
N LYS A 72 -13.02 -2.01 -5.64
CA LYS A 72 -12.21 -0.78 -5.73
C LYS A 72 -12.10 -0.09 -4.38
N TYR A 73 -13.22 0.04 -3.66
CA TYR A 73 -13.26 0.63 -2.33
C TYR A 73 -12.59 -0.27 -1.29
N LEU A 74 -12.77 -1.59 -1.40
CA LEU A 74 -12.08 -2.54 -0.52
C LEU A 74 -10.56 -2.46 -0.69
N THR A 75 -10.07 -2.42 -1.94
CA THR A 75 -8.64 -2.29 -2.25
C THR A 75 -8.06 -0.99 -1.68
N LEU A 76 -8.81 0.11 -1.77
CA LEU A 76 -8.42 1.40 -1.17
C LEU A 76 -8.31 1.29 0.36
N LEU A 77 -9.29 0.68 1.00
CA LEU A 77 -9.31 0.50 2.46
C LEU A 77 -8.17 -0.40 2.93
N THR A 78 -7.90 -1.50 2.23
CA THR A 78 -6.74 -2.36 2.51
C THR A 78 -5.43 -1.58 2.37
N ALA A 79 -5.27 -0.80 1.29
CA ALA A 79 -4.06 0.01 1.09
C ALA A 79 -3.86 1.06 2.20
N MET A 80 -4.96 1.68 2.66
CA MET A 80 -4.94 2.62 3.77
C MET A 80 -4.47 1.93 5.07
N LEU A 81 -5.04 0.77 5.40
CA LEU A 81 -4.65 0.01 6.59
C LEU A 81 -3.17 -0.41 6.53
N CYS A 82 -2.69 -0.86 5.37
CA CYS A 82 -1.28 -1.20 5.18
C CYS A 82 -0.36 0.01 5.39
N ALA A 83 -0.70 1.18 4.82
CA ALA A 83 0.10 2.40 5.00
C ALA A 83 0.10 2.88 6.46
N SER A 84 -1.05 2.87 7.12
CA SER A 84 -1.17 3.23 8.53
C SER A 84 -0.38 2.29 9.44
N PHE A 85 -0.46 0.98 9.21
CA PHE A 85 0.29 0.00 9.99
C PHE A 85 1.80 0.11 9.76
N ALA A 86 2.23 0.36 8.52
CA ALA A 86 3.62 0.61 8.19
C ALA A 86 4.16 1.87 8.91
N SER A 87 3.40 2.97 8.90
CA SER A 87 3.75 4.18 9.65
C SER A 87 3.82 3.95 11.15
N PHE A 88 2.89 3.18 11.72
CA PHE A 88 2.93 2.82 13.14
C PHE A 88 4.22 2.05 13.49
N LEU A 89 4.60 1.06 12.66
CA LEU A 89 5.84 0.33 12.82
C LEU A 89 7.07 1.25 12.71
N GLN A 90 7.07 2.20 11.77
CA GLN A 90 8.17 3.15 11.61
C GLN A 90 8.33 4.06 12.83
N CYS A 91 7.22 4.58 13.37
CA CYS A 91 7.21 5.36 14.60
C CYS A 91 7.69 4.53 15.79
N ALA A 92 7.20 3.30 15.93
CA ALA A 92 7.62 2.39 17.00
C ALA A 92 9.14 2.11 16.93
N GLN A 93 9.69 1.92 15.73
CA GLN A 93 11.14 1.75 15.56
C GLN A 93 11.93 3.00 15.95
N PHE A 94 11.47 4.18 15.55
CA PHE A 94 12.15 5.43 15.85
C PHE A 94 12.23 5.70 17.37
N PHE A 95 11.13 5.50 18.10
CA PHE A 95 11.08 5.75 19.53
C PHE A 95 11.91 4.75 20.37
N TRP A 96 12.01 3.49 19.93
CA TRP A 96 12.60 2.43 20.76
C TRP A 96 14.01 2.02 20.34
N ALA A 97 14.28 1.89 19.05
CA ALA A 97 15.57 1.44 18.55
C ALA A 97 16.55 2.60 18.26
N GLY A 98 16.05 3.85 18.25
CA GLY A 98 16.82 5.06 17.92
C GLY A 98 17.38 5.06 16.49
N ASN A 99 17.03 4.07 15.67
CA ASN A 99 17.56 3.84 14.33
C ASN A 99 16.43 3.44 13.38
N LEU A 100 16.50 3.94 12.14
CA LEU A 100 15.51 3.67 11.10
C LEU A 100 16.02 2.53 10.20
N CYS A 101 15.21 1.48 10.03
CA CYS A 101 15.50 0.46 9.04
C CYS A 101 15.23 1.03 7.63
N TYR A 102 16.28 1.18 6.83
CA TYR A 102 16.17 1.72 5.47
C TYR A 102 15.18 0.91 4.61
N PHE A 103 15.25 -0.42 4.66
CA PHE A 103 14.34 -1.29 3.90
C PHE A 103 12.87 -1.13 4.32
N CYS A 104 12.59 -1.00 5.62
CA CYS A 104 11.23 -0.77 6.12
C CYS A 104 10.71 0.62 5.73
N LEU A 105 11.58 1.63 5.74
CA LEU A 105 11.24 2.97 5.29
C LEU A 105 10.88 2.98 3.80
N THR A 106 11.70 2.34 2.96
CA THR A 106 11.42 2.20 1.53
C THR A 106 10.09 1.47 1.27
N ALA A 107 9.82 0.37 1.98
CA ALA A 107 8.55 -0.34 1.86
C ALA A 107 7.34 0.52 2.26
N THR A 108 7.49 1.33 3.30
CA THR A 108 6.46 2.29 3.76
C THR A 108 6.16 3.33 2.69
N ILE A 109 7.20 3.92 2.08
CA ILE A 109 7.06 4.88 0.98
C ILE A 109 6.30 4.24 -0.18
N ILE A 110 6.64 3.01 -0.56
CA ILE A 110 5.95 2.30 -1.64
C ILE A 110 4.46 2.08 -1.31
N PHE A 111 4.11 1.69 -0.07
CA PHE A 111 2.71 1.58 0.34
C PHE A 111 1.94 2.90 0.23
N TYR A 112 2.55 4.03 0.60
CA TYR A 112 1.93 5.35 0.41
C TYR A 112 1.73 5.72 -1.05
N VAL A 113 2.70 5.44 -1.92
CA VAL A 113 2.58 5.68 -3.37
C VAL A 113 1.46 4.82 -3.97
N ILE A 114 1.33 3.56 -3.53
CA ILE A 114 0.22 2.67 -3.91
C ILE A 114 -1.11 3.27 -3.48
N PHE A 115 -1.23 3.68 -2.22
CA PHE A 115 -2.44 4.28 -1.67
C PHE A 115 -2.82 5.57 -2.40
N GLY A 116 -1.89 6.50 -2.62
CA GLY A 116 -2.13 7.74 -3.35
C GLY A 116 -2.61 7.50 -4.79
N ASN A 117 -1.99 6.55 -5.49
CA ASN A 117 -2.42 6.17 -6.83
C ASN A 117 -3.84 5.58 -6.87
N LEU A 118 -4.20 4.75 -5.90
CA LEU A 118 -5.55 4.20 -5.78
C LEU A 118 -6.57 5.29 -5.43
N LEU A 119 -6.23 6.17 -4.49
CA LEU A 119 -7.08 7.29 -4.07
C LEU A 119 -7.37 8.25 -5.22
N TYR A 120 -6.34 8.60 -6.00
CA TYR A 120 -6.51 9.42 -7.19
C TYR A 120 -7.44 8.76 -8.22
N LYS A 121 -7.24 7.46 -8.52
CA LYS A 121 -8.04 6.73 -9.52
C LYS A 121 -9.49 6.52 -9.09
N VAL A 122 -9.73 6.20 -7.81
CA VAL A 122 -11.06 5.82 -7.31
C VAL A 122 -11.86 7.04 -6.88
N VAL A 123 -11.25 7.94 -6.10
CA VAL A 123 -11.97 9.07 -5.48
C VAL A 123 -11.90 10.30 -6.36
N ILE A 124 -10.69 10.81 -6.62
CA ILE A 124 -10.51 12.11 -7.30
C ILE A 124 -11.06 12.06 -8.72
N LYS A 125 -10.70 11.05 -9.51
CA LYS A 125 -11.20 10.91 -10.89
C LYS A 125 -12.72 10.72 -10.95
N SER A 126 -13.31 10.00 -10.00
CA SER A 126 -14.76 9.79 -9.96
C SER A 126 -15.50 11.07 -9.61
N ILE A 127 -15.00 11.85 -8.65
CA ILE A 127 -15.56 13.15 -8.28
C ILE A 127 -15.44 14.14 -9.45
N TRP A 128 -14.26 14.23 -10.07
CA TRP A 128 -14.02 15.15 -11.18
C TRP A 128 -14.94 14.87 -12.37
N LYS A 129 -15.16 13.59 -12.70
CA LYS A 129 -16.11 13.19 -13.73
C LYS A 129 -17.54 13.62 -13.37
N LYS A 130 -17.95 13.45 -12.11
CA LYS A 130 -19.28 13.83 -11.62
C LYS A 130 -19.51 15.34 -11.68
N ILE A 131 -18.50 16.14 -11.29
CA ILE A 131 -18.56 17.61 -11.36
C ILE A 131 -18.73 18.06 -12.81
N ASN A 132 -17.88 17.58 -13.73
CA ASN A 132 -17.96 17.99 -15.14
C ASN A 132 -19.26 17.57 -15.83
N SER A 133 -19.86 16.44 -15.43
CA SER A 133 -21.18 16.03 -15.95
C SER A 133 -22.34 16.87 -15.39
N SER A 134 -22.16 17.54 -14.26
CA SER A 134 -23.17 18.46 -13.71
C SER A 134 -23.08 19.87 -14.30
N THR A 135 -22.00 20.20 -15.01
CA THR A 135 -21.80 21.51 -15.66
C THR A 135 -22.34 21.56 -17.10
N THR A 136 -22.87 20.45 -17.65
CA THR A 136 -23.64 20.51 -18.90
C THR A 136 -25.02 21.07 -18.63
N ILE A 137 -25.13 22.40 -18.73
CA ILE A 137 -26.39 23.14 -18.85
C ILE A 137 -27.15 22.53 -20.05
N PRO A 138 -28.43 22.15 -19.93
CA PRO A 138 -29.21 21.75 -21.09
C PRO A 138 -29.21 22.89 -22.11
N PRO A 139 -29.14 22.62 -23.43
CA PRO A 139 -29.28 23.68 -24.41
C PRO A 139 -30.60 24.41 -24.13
N VAL A 140 -30.49 25.72 -23.86
CA VAL A 140 -31.63 26.63 -23.86
C VAL A 140 -32.39 26.39 -25.16
N SER A 141 -33.61 25.88 -25.07
CA SER A 141 -34.51 25.77 -26.21
C SER A 141 -34.78 27.18 -26.72
N GLN A 142 -34.10 27.57 -27.80
CA GLN A 142 -34.52 28.72 -28.58
C GLN A 142 -35.66 28.27 -29.48
N ASN A 143 -36.82 28.91 -29.23
CA ASN A 143 -38.07 28.96 -30.00
C ASN A 143 -39.09 27.85 -29.78
#